data_AF-A0A4R2KFS8-F1
#
_entry.id   AF-A0A4R2KFS8-F1
#
_cell.length_a   1.000
_cell.length_b   1.000
_cell.length_c   1.000
_cell.angle_alpha   90.00
_cell.angle_beta   90.00
_cell.angle_gamma   90.00
#
_symmetry.space_group_name_H-M   'P 1'
#
loop_
_entity.id
_entity.type
_entity.pdbx_description
1 polymer ?
#
loop_
_entity_poly.entity_id
_entity_poly.type
_entity_poly.pdbx_seq_one_letter_code
_entity_poly.pdbx_strand_id
1 'polypeptide(L)'
;MTDTPDQPPESLERPAAGTVPPRDPTAAEAAESRAVWARGGWMLVLLILFSIAQSLLVATAILQFGWMLFTKAKNPHISDFGARLGNWMAINARYQAVASDEKPFPWSEWK
;
A
#
# COMPACT_ATOMS: atom_id res chain seq x y z
N MET A 1 -55.82 52.94 1.05
CA MET A 1 -55.15 52.78 -0.27
C MET A 1 -53.75 53.34 -0.06
N THR A 2 -52.69 52.58 0.15
CA THR A 2 -52.32 51.16 -0.12
C THR A 2 -51.53 50.65 1.10
N ASP A 3 -51.92 49.55 1.74
CA ASP A 3 -51.52 48.15 1.45
C ASP A 3 -50.23 47.73 2.19
N THR A 4 -50.26 46.58 2.87
CA THR A 4 -49.18 45.90 3.63
C THR A 4 -49.38 44.43 3.32
N PRO A 5 -48.39 43.65 2.80
CA PRO A 5 -47.64 42.73 3.68
C PRO A 5 -46.29 42.10 3.14
N ASP A 6 -45.65 41.30 4.00
CA ASP A 6 -44.76 40.13 3.74
C ASP A 6 -43.27 40.30 3.32
N GLN A 7 -42.30 40.18 4.24
CA GLN A 7 -41.51 38.96 4.65
C GLN A 7 -40.25 38.70 3.75
N PRO A 8 -39.21 37.90 4.13
CA PRO A 8 -38.50 37.63 5.40
C PRO A 8 -36.93 37.55 5.19
N PRO A 9 -36.17 36.67 5.88
CA PRO A 9 -35.17 36.92 6.92
C PRO A 9 -33.72 37.14 6.41
N GLU A 10 -32.85 37.69 7.25
CA GLU A 10 -31.53 37.14 7.63
C GLU A 10 -30.84 36.07 6.72
N SER A 11 -30.73 36.24 5.39
CA SER A 11 -30.23 35.18 4.48
C SER A 11 -29.14 35.59 3.49
N LEU A 12 -28.47 36.74 3.65
CA LEU A 12 -27.45 37.20 2.69
C LEU A 12 -26.02 37.36 3.24
N GLU A 13 -25.76 37.05 4.51
CA GLU A 13 -24.39 36.76 4.97
C GLU A 13 -24.07 35.29 4.74
N ARG A 14 -24.21 34.83 3.48
CA ARG A 14 -23.42 33.69 3.04
C ARG A 14 -21.98 34.20 3.02
N PRO A 15 -21.04 33.63 3.81
CA PRO A 15 -19.64 33.99 3.65
C PRO A 15 -19.31 33.84 2.17
N ALA A 16 -18.80 34.92 1.58
CA ALA A 16 -18.43 35.01 0.18
C ALA A 16 -17.85 33.66 -0.23
N ALA A 17 -18.55 32.95 -1.12
CA ALA A 17 -18.09 31.69 -1.67
C ALA A 17 -16.63 31.93 -2.05
N GLY A 18 -15.72 31.36 -1.25
CA GLY A 18 -14.30 31.58 -1.44
C GLY A 18 -14.03 31.29 -2.90
N THR A 19 -13.52 32.28 -3.62
CA THR A 19 -13.16 32.16 -5.02
C THR A 19 -12.18 31.01 -5.08
N VAL A 20 -12.65 29.79 -5.37
CA VAL A 20 -11.77 28.65 -5.59
C VAL A 20 -11.01 29.04 -6.85
N PRO A 21 -9.70 29.35 -6.77
CA PRO A 21 -8.96 29.74 -7.95
C PRO A 21 -9.06 28.62 -8.98
N PRO A 22 -9.09 28.94 -10.29
CA PRO A 22 -9.08 27.92 -11.33
C PRO A 22 -7.92 26.95 -11.07
N ARG A 23 -8.21 25.67 -10.86
CA ARG A 23 -7.14 24.66 -10.84
C ARG A 23 -6.58 24.58 -12.25
N ASP A 24 -5.29 24.86 -12.42
CA ASP A 24 -4.59 24.59 -13.67
C ASP A 24 -4.61 23.07 -13.93
N PRO A 25 -5.34 22.59 -14.96
CA PRO A 25 -5.48 21.16 -15.21
C PRO A 25 -4.13 20.49 -15.51
N THR A 26 -3.22 21.22 -16.16
CA THR A 26 -1.89 20.73 -16.55
C THR A 26 -0.98 20.44 -15.35
N ALA A 27 -1.08 21.23 -14.27
CA ALA A 27 -0.29 21.02 -13.06
C ALA A 27 -0.75 19.78 -12.28
N ALA A 28 -2.06 19.52 -12.27
CA ALA A 28 -2.63 18.33 -11.62
C ALA A 28 -2.22 17.03 -12.35
N GLU A 29 -2.30 17.01 -13.69
CA GLU A 29 -1.91 15.85 -14.51
C GLU A 29 -0.43 15.48 -14.34
N ALA A 30 0.45 16.48 -14.26
CA ALA A 30 1.89 16.25 -14.04
C ALA A 30 2.19 15.69 -12.64
N ALA A 31 1.46 16.12 -11.61
CA ALA A 31 1.61 15.61 -10.25
C ALA A 31 1.12 14.16 -10.13
N GLU A 32 -0.01 13.83 -10.76
CA GLU A 32 -0.54 12.46 -10.82
C GLU A 32 0.42 11.53 -11.56
N SER A 33 0.94 11.95 -12.71
CA SER A 33 1.95 11.19 -13.46
C SER A 33 3.19 10.87 -12.62
N ARG A 34 3.73 11.86 -11.89
CA ARG A 34 4.87 11.65 -10.99
C ARG A 34 4.56 10.64 -9.87
N ALA A 35 3.35 10.68 -9.31
CA ALA A 35 2.92 9.73 -8.29
C ALA A 35 2.84 8.29 -8.84
N VAL A 36 2.36 8.11 -10.07
CA VAL A 36 2.33 6.80 -10.76
C VAL A 36 3.75 6.26 -10.97
N TRP A 37 4.67 7.09 -11.48
CA TRP A 37 6.07 6.69 -11.66
C TRP A 37 6.77 6.36 -10.34
N ALA A 38 6.52 7.14 -9.28
CA ALA A 38 7.04 6.85 -7.95
C ALA A 38 6.52 5.51 -7.41
N ARG A 39 5.23 5.21 -7.61
CA ARG A 39 4.65 3.90 -7.27
C ARG A 39 5.31 2.78 -8.06
N GLY A 40 5.48 2.94 -9.38
CA GLY A 40 6.14 1.97 -10.25
C GLY A 40 7.60 1.68 -9.84
N GLY A 41 8.34 2.71 -9.42
CA GLY A 41 9.71 2.54 -8.89
C GLY A 41 9.76 1.64 -7.67
N TRP A 42 8.84 1.83 -6.71
CA TRP A 42 8.74 0.96 -5.54
C TRP A 42 8.30 -0.46 -5.89
N MET A 43 7.39 -0.61 -6.85
CA MET A 43 6.99 -1.92 -7.35
C MET A 43 8.18 -2.69 -7.93
N LEU A 44 9.10 -2.05 -8.64
CA LEU A 44 10.30 -2.69 -9.19
C LEU A 44 11.24 -3.18 -8.08
N VAL A 45 11.49 -2.35 -7.06
CA VAL A 45 12.31 -2.74 -5.90
C VAL A 45 11.69 -3.94 -5.20
N LEU A 46 10.38 -3.94 -4.99
CA LEU A 46 9.67 -5.04 -4.35
C LEU A 46 9.72 -6.33 -5.18
N LEU A 47 9.74 -6.26 -6.52
CA LEU A 47 9.96 -7.43 -7.38
C LEU A 47 11.36 -8.02 -7.20
N ILE A 48 12.38 -7.18 -7.07
CA ILE A 48 13.76 -7.65 -6.83
C ILE A 48 13.82 -8.36 -5.46
N LEU A 49 13.26 -7.75 -4.42
CA LEU A 49 13.17 -8.37 -3.08
C LEU A 49 12.36 -9.67 -3.12
N PHE A 50 11.30 -9.73 -3.93
CA PHE A 50 10.47 -10.92 -4.09
C PHE A 50 11.27 -12.09 -4.69
N SER A 51 12.11 -11.84 -5.69
CA SER A 51 13.02 -12.84 -6.26
C SER A 51 14.02 -13.38 -5.24
N ILE A 52 14.58 -12.49 -4.40
CA ILE A 52 15.45 -12.89 -3.29
C ILE A 52 14.67 -13.74 -2.28
N ALA A 53 13.46 -13.34 -1.91
CA ALA A 53 12.60 -14.10 -1.01
C ALA A 53 12.26 -15.50 -1.54
N GLN A 54 11.98 -15.65 -2.84
CA GLN A 54 11.80 -16.96 -3.46
C GLN A 54 13.04 -17.85 -3.29
N SER A 55 14.23 -17.28 -3.49
CA SER A 55 15.49 -18.02 -3.35
C SER A 55 15.73 -18.43 -1.88
N LEU A 56 15.45 -17.54 -0.94
CA LEU A 56 15.50 -17.82 0.50
C LEU A 56 14.49 -18.88 0.92
N LEU A 57 13.29 -18.89 0.32
CA LEU A 57 12.27 -19.89 0.60
C LEU A 57 12.73 -21.29 0.16
N VAL A 58 13.32 -21.40 -1.04
CA VAL A 58 13.91 -22.65 -1.53
C VAL A 58 15.02 -23.13 -0.60
N ALA A 59 15.94 -22.24 -0.22
CA ALA A 59 17.00 -22.56 0.74
C ALA A 59 16.43 -23.04 2.08
N THR A 60 15.45 -22.33 2.63
CA THR A 60 14.77 -22.67 3.89
C THR A 60 14.11 -24.05 3.81
N ALA A 61 13.44 -24.37 2.71
CA ALA A 61 12.82 -25.66 2.50
C ALA A 61 13.86 -26.80 2.44
N ILE A 62 14.98 -26.60 1.74
CA ILE A 62 16.08 -27.57 1.68
C ILE A 62 16.69 -27.79 3.08
N LEU A 63 16.97 -26.71 3.81
CA LEU A 63 17.53 -26.79 5.16
C LEU A 63 16.59 -27.52 6.12
N GLN A 64 15.30 -27.18 6.11
CA GLN A 64 14.28 -27.84 6.92
C GLN A 64 14.16 -29.33 6.58
N PHE A 65 14.14 -29.66 5.29
CA PHE A 65 14.04 -31.04 4.83
C PHE A 65 15.28 -31.85 5.23
N GLY A 66 16.48 -31.31 5.02
CA GLY A 66 17.73 -31.93 5.47
C GLY A 66 17.75 -32.15 6.98
N TRP A 67 17.32 -31.16 7.77
CA TRP A 67 17.21 -31.29 9.22
C TRP A 67 16.29 -32.44 9.64
N MET A 68 15.12 -32.57 9.03
CA MET A 68 14.19 -33.67 9.30
C MET A 68 14.78 -35.04 8.94
N LEU A 69 15.61 -35.12 7.89
CA LEU A 69 16.22 -36.38 7.46
C LEU A 69 17.20 -36.93 8.52
N PHE A 70 18.01 -36.05 9.12
CA PHE A 70 19.01 -36.45 10.11
C PHE A 70 18.47 -36.53 11.54
N THR A 71 17.58 -35.62 11.94
CA THR A 71 17.10 -35.53 13.34
C THR A 71 15.75 -36.19 13.58
N LYS A 72 15.02 -36.54 12.51
CA LYS A 72 13.62 -37.02 12.56
C LYS A 72 12.65 -36.05 13.28
N ALA A 73 13.04 -34.79 13.43
CA ALA A 73 12.23 -33.74 14.04
C ALA A 73 12.27 -32.47 13.18
N LYS A 74 11.31 -31.55 13.38
CA LYS A 74 11.35 -30.23 12.75
C LYS A 74 12.23 -29.27 13.55
N ASN A 75 12.96 -28.38 12.88
CA ASN A 75 13.60 -27.25 13.54
C ASN A 75 12.59 -26.09 13.67
N PRO A 76 12.24 -25.65 14.89
CA PRO A 76 11.24 -24.59 15.07
C PRO A 76 11.69 -23.26 14.48
N HIS A 77 12.98 -22.92 14.55
CA HIS A 77 13.51 -21.65 14.03
C HIS A 77 13.45 -21.57 12.51
N ILE A 78 13.78 -22.65 11.81
CA ILE A 78 13.70 -22.70 10.34
C ILE A 78 12.23 -22.63 9.91
N SER A 79 11.34 -23.32 10.63
CA SER A 79 9.90 -23.27 10.32
C SER A 79 9.28 -21.89 10.56
N ASP A 80 9.67 -21.21 11.64
CA ASP A 80 9.17 -19.85 11.96
C ASP A 80 9.67 -18.84 10.92
N PHE A 81 10.95 -18.91 10.55
CA PHE A 81 11.49 -18.08 9.47
C PHE A 81 10.76 -18.29 8.15
N GLY A 82 10.55 -19.55 7.73
CA GLY A 82 9.83 -19.88 6.50
C GLY A 82 8.38 -19.38 6.50
N ALA A 83 7.69 -19.47 7.65
CA ALA A 83 6.32 -18.99 7.79
C ALA A 83 6.23 -17.46 7.64
N ARG A 84 7.10 -16.71 8.33
CA ARG A 84 7.21 -15.25 8.22
C ARG A 84 7.56 -14.80 6.80
N LEU A 85 8.53 -15.47 6.18
CA LEU A 85 8.92 -15.20 4.79
C LEU A 85 7.74 -15.41 3.82
N GLY A 86 7.00 -16.51 3.97
CA GLY A 86 5.81 -16.78 3.15
C GLY A 86 4.70 -15.76 3.34
N ASN A 87 4.47 -15.31 4.58
CA ASN A 87 3.50 -14.26 4.88
C ASN A 87 3.90 -12.92 4.23
N TRP A 88 5.16 -12.52 4.35
CA TRP A 88 5.69 -11.33 3.65
C TRP A 88 5.50 -11.43 2.13
N MET A 89 5.77 -12.59 1.53
CA MET A 89 5.59 -12.82 0.09
C MET A 89 4.12 -12.63 -0.32
N ALA A 90 3.17 -13.11 0.48
CA ALA A 90 1.74 -12.94 0.19
C ALA A 90 1.30 -11.47 0.24
N ILE A 91 1.79 -10.69 1.21
CA ILE A 91 1.52 -9.25 1.32
C ILE A 91 2.11 -8.51 0.12
N ASN A 92 3.37 -8.81 -0.24
CA ASN A 92 4.04 -8.21 -1.39
C ASN A 92 3.27 -8.49 -2.69
N ALA A 93 2.87 -9.74 -2.94
CA ALA A 93 2.09 -10.09 -4.13
C ALA A 93 0.76 -9.30 -4.24
N ARG A 94 0.06 -9.10 -3.11
CA ARG A 94 -1.17 -8.30 -3.08
C ARG A 94 -0.92 -6.81 -3.36
N TYR A 95 0.16 -6.25 -2.81
CA TYR A 95 0.57 -4.87 -3.09
C TYR A 95 0.90 -4.68 -4.58
N GLN A 96 1.63 -5.62 -5.18
CA GLN A 96 1.99 -5.59 -6.59
C GLN A 96 0.78 -5.75 -7.52
N ALA A 97 -0.20 -6.56 -7.12
CA ALA A 97 -1.46 -6.73 -7.85
C ALA A 97 -2.43 -5.55 -7.67
N VAL A 98 -2.05 -4.51 -6.90
CA VAL A 98 -2.94 -3.39 -6.54
C VAL A 98 -4.23 -3.87 -5.85
N ALA A 99 -4.17 -5.05 -5.24
CA ALA A 99 -5.26 -5.65 -4.47
C ALA A 99 -5.23 -5.22 -2.99
N SER A 100 -4.14 -4.59 -2.56
CA SER A 100 -3.96 -4.01 -1.23
C SER A 100 -3.03 -2.79 -1.29
N ASP A 101 -3.27 -1.81 -0.43
CA ASP A 101 -2.35 -0.68 -0.19
C ASP A 101 -1.43 -0.90 1.03
N GLU A 102 -1.53 -2.07 1.68
CA GLU A 102 -0.58 -2.47 2.73
C GLU A 102 0.81 -2.66 2.12
N LYS A 103 1.76 -1.81 2.51
CA LYS A 103 3.15 -1.91 2.06
C LYS A 103 3.85 -3.03 2.82
N PRO A 104 4.55 -3.96 2.13
CA PRO A 104 5.33 -4.99 2.80
C PRO A 104 6.58 -4.40 3.49
N PHE A 105 7.24 -5.18 4.36
CA PHE A 105 8.55 -4.83 4.94
C PHE A 105 9.52 -4.39 3.82
N PRO A 106 10.31 -3.32 4.00
CA PRO A 106 10.70 -2.68 5.27
C PRO A 106 9.75 -1.62 5.86
N TRP A 107 8.62 -1.31 5.23
CA TRP A 107 7.71 -0.26 5.74
C TRP A 107 6.67 -0.76 6.75
N SER A 108 6.49 -2.08 6.83
CA SER A 108 5.68 -2.75 7.84
C SER A 108 6.55 -3.62 8.74
N GLU A 109 5.97 -4.08 9.85
CA GLU A 109 6.59 -5.11 10.66
C GLU A 109 6.87 -6.39 9.87
N TRP A 110 7.94 -7.09 10.27
CA TRP A 110 8.27 -8.43 9.78
C TRP A 110 7.38 -9.44 10.49
N LYS A 111 6.25 -9.76 9.84
CA LYS A 111 5.22 -10.68 10.32
C LYS A 111 5.37 -12.06 9.72
#